data_AF-A0A9R1DQ00-F1
#
_entry.id   AF-A0A9R1DQ00-F1
#
_cell.length_a   1.000
_cell.length_b   1.000
_cell.length_c   1.000
_cell.angle_alpha   90.00
_cell.angle_beta   90.00
_cell.angle_gamma   90.00
#
_symmetry.space_group_name_H-M   'P 1'
#
loop_
_entity.id
_entity.type
_entity.pdbx_description
1 polymer ?
#
loop_
_entity_poly.entity_id
_entity_poly.type
_entity_poly.pdbx_seq_one_letter_code
_entity_poly.pdbx_strand_id
1 'polypeptide(L)' 'MGLWDAMYRVVMRRNGVYVTFVVAGAFAGERLVDYGVNKVWEMNNVGKRYQDISVLGQRPVEE' A
#
# COMPACT_ATOMS: atom_id res chain seq x y z
N MET A 1 -4.35 -11.01 -32.54
CA MET A 1 -4.41 -9.83 -31.64
C MET A 1 -3.87 -10.25 -30.29
N GLY A 2 -2.89 -9.55 -29.74
CA GLY A 2 -2.26 -9.90 -28.45
C GLY A 2 -3.02 -9.34 -27.24
N LEU A 3 -2.69 -9.83 -26.04
CA LEU A 3 -3.23 -9.30 -24.78
C LEU A 3 -2.99 -7.80 -24.64
N TRP A 4 -1.80 -7.32 -25.00
CA TRP A 4 -1.45 -5.90 -24.97
C TRP A 4 -2.30 -5.04 -25.91
N ASP A 5 -2.60 -5.57 -27.09
CA ASP A 5 -3.50 -4.94 -28.07
C ASP A 5 -4.94 -4.83 -27.52
N ALA A 6 -5.40 -5.88 -26.84
CA ALA A 6 -6.71 -5.90 -26.21
C ALA A 6 -6.78 -4.89 -25.05
N MET A 7 -5.77 -4.86 -24.18
CA MET A 7 -5.68 -3.89 -23.09
C MET A 7 -5.66 -2.45 -23.61
N TYR A 8 -4.84 -2.16 -24.61
CA TYR A 8 -4.76 -0.82 -25.21
C TYR A 8 -6.14 -0.36 -25.71
N ARG A 9 -6.87 -1.24 -26.42
CA ARG A 9 -8.20 -0.92 -26.93
C ARG A 9 -9.23 -0.65 -25.83
N VAL A 10 -9.12 -1.33 -24.69
CA VAL A 10 -10.06 -1.21 -23.57
C VAL A 10 -9.76 0.03 -22.73
N VAL A 11 -8.51 0.22 -22.29
CA VAL A 11 -8.17 1.24 -21.29
C VAL A 11 -7.50 2.48 -21.86
N MET A 12 -6.81 2.41 -23.01
CA MET A 12 -5.99 3.51 -23.52
C MET A 12 -6.60 4.27 -24.70
N ARG A 13 -7.60 3.70 -25.39
CA ARG A 13 -8.10 4.26 -26.67
C ARG A 13 -8.90 5.57 -26.54
N ARG A 14 -9.54 5.84 -25.40
CA ARG A 14 -10.37 7.04 -25.18
C ARG A 14 -9.86 7.82 -23.99
N ASN A 15 -9.60 9.12 -24.16
CA ASN A 15 -9.06 9.99 -23.11
C ASN A 15 -9.85 9.90 -21.79
N GLY A 16 -11.19 9.93 -21.83
CA GLY A 16 -12.00 9.82 -20.61
C GLY A 16 -11.83 8.48 -19.87
N VAL A 17 -11.74 7.38 -20.62
CA VAL A 17 -11.50 6.04 -20.04
C VAL A 17 -10.08 5.95 -19.50
N TYR A 18 -9.11 6.43 -20.26
CA TYR A 18 -7.70 6.44 -19.88
C TYR A 18 -7.47 7.21 -18.58
N VAL A 19 -7.96 8.45 -18.49
CA VAL A 19 -7.80 9.28 -17.28
C VAL A 19 -8.46 8.62 -16.07
N THR A 20 -9.66 8.08 -16.24
CA THR A 20 -10.35 7.35 -15.15
C THR A 20 -9.56 6.13 -14.71
N PHE A 21 -9.02 5.36 -15.66
CA PHE A 21 -8.20 4.18 -15.40
C PHE A 21 -6.90 4.55 -14.66
N VAL A 22 -6.24 5.65 -15.05
CA VAL A 22 -5.04 6.16 -14.38
C VAL A 22 -5.33 6.54 -12.93
N VAL A 23 -6.41 7.30 -12.68
CA VAL A 23 -6.79 7.72 -11.32
C VAL A 23 -7.19 6.52 -10.46
N ALA A 24 -8.03 5.62 -10.98
CA ALA A 24 -8.43 4.41 -10.27
C ALA A 24 -7.22 3.49 -9.98
N GLY A 25 -6.33 3.35 -10.95
CA GLY A 25 -5.10 2.58 -10.82
C GLY A 25 -4.14 3.18 -9.78
N ALA A 26 -4.00 4.51 -9.75
CA ALA A 26 -3.19 5.20 -8.74
C ALA A 26 -3.76 4.99 -7.34
N PHE A 27 -5.08 5.15 -7.16
CA PHE A 27 -5.73 4.94 -5.87
C PHE A 27 -5.59 3.50 -5.36
N ALA A 28 -5.82 2.51 -6.23
CA ALA A 28 -5.64 1.10 -5.88
C ALA A 28 -4.16 0.77 -5.62
N GLY A 29 -3.26 1.29 -6.46
CA GLY A 29 -1.82 1.08 -6.37
C GLY A 29 -1.24 1.63 -5.07
N GLU A 30 -1.59 2.85 -4.68
CA GLU A 30 -1.19 3.47 -3.42
C GLU A 30 -1.47 2.53 -2.23
N ARG A 31 -2.70 2.03 -2.12
CA ARG A 31 -3.11 1.17 -1.00
C ARG A 31 -2.41 -0.17 -0.98
N LEU A 32 -2.20 -0.77 -2.16
CA LEU A 32 -1.50 -2.04 -2.28
C LEU A 32 -0.02 -1.90 -1.91
N VAL A 33 0.64 -0.85 -2.40
CA VAL A 33 2.06 -0.59 -2.10
C VAL A 33 2.24 -0.26 -0.63
N ASP A 34 1.43 0.64 -0.07
CA ASP A 34 1.52 1.02 1.35
C ASP A 34 1.32 -0.19 2.26
N TYR A 35 0.26 -0.98 2.03
CA TYR A 35 0.02 -2.21 2.79
C TYR A 35 1.18 -3.21 2.66
N GLY A 36 1.65 -3.43 1.43
CA GLY A 36 2.73 -4.38 1.16
C GLY A 36 4.03 -3.98 1.86
N VAL A 37 4.43 -2.73 1.74
CA VAL A 37 5.64 -2.20 2.35
C VAL A 37 5.54 -2.22 3.87
N ASN A 38 4.42 -1.75 4.44
CA ASN A 38 4.21 -1.77 5.90
C ASN A 38 4.26 -3.20 6.44
N LYS A 39 3.64 -4.15 5.76
CA LYS A 39 3.68 -5.56 6.18
C LYS A 39 5.09 -6.14 6.15
N VAL A 40 5.85 -5.88 5.10
CA VAL A 40 7.26 -6.30 5.02
C VAL A 40 8.08 -5.65 6.14
N TRP A 41 7.85 -4.36 6.41
CA TRP A 41 8.52 -3.66 7.50
C TRP A 41 8.20 -4.25 8.87
N GLU A 42 6.93 -4.54 9.15
CA GLU A 42 6.50 -5.19 10.39
C GLU A 42 7.14 -6.55 10.57
N MET A 43 7.18 -7.37 9.51
CA MET A 43 7.82 -8.69 9.53
C MET A 43 9.32 -8.58 9.83
N ASN A 44 9.99 -7.56 9.30
CA ASN A 44 11.43 -7.35 9.52
C ASN A 44 11.76 -6.73 10.88
N ASN A 45 10.78 -6.13 11.55
CA ASN A 45 10.96 -5.40 12.83
C ASN A 45 10.16 -6.01 13.99
N VAL A 46 9.83 -7.30 13.89
CA VAL A 46 9.21 -8.06 14.99
C VAL A 46 10.07 -7.95 16.25
N GLY A 47 9.44 -7.60 17.37
CA GLY A 47 10.11 -7.45 18.67
C GLY A 47 10.72 -6.07 18.92
N LYS A 48 10.70 -5.17 17.92
CA LYS A 48 11.26 -3.81 18.03
C LYS A 48 10.22 -2.70 18.02
N ARG A 49 8.96 -3.02 17.69
CA ARG A 49 7.91 -2.01 17.60
C ARG A 49 7.45 -1.62 19.01
N TYR A 50 6.86 -0.44 19.13
CA TYR A 50 6.30 0.03 20.40
C TYR A 50 5.34 -0.98 21.04
N GLN A 51 4.55 -1.67 20.21
CA GLN A 51 3.59 -2.71 20.62
C GLN A 51 4.26 -3.97 21.18
N ASP A 52 5.52 -4.23 20.83
CA ASP A 52 6.24 -5.43 21.26
C ASP A 52 6.95 -5.23 22.62
N ILE A 53 6.88 -4.02 23.21
CA ILE A 53 7.52 -3.69 24.49
C ILE A 53 6.62 -4.17 25.65
N SER A 54 7.05 -5.20 26.37
CA SER A 54 6.25 -5.86 27.41
C SER A 54 6.03 -5.03 28.68
N VAL A 55 6.99 -4.18 29.05
CA VAL A 55 6.96 -3.36 30.29
C VAL A 55 6.54 -1.91 30.04
N LEU A 56 5.95 -1.66 28.88
CA LEU A 56 5.58 -0.32 28.46
C LEU A 56 4.52 0.28 29.40
N GLY A 57 4.77 1.50 29.89
CA GLY A 57 3.86 2.20 30.80
C GLY A 57 3.91 1.73 32.26
N GLN A 58 4.76 0.76 32.61
CA GLN A 58 4.92 0.28 33.99
C GLN A 58 5.86 1.15 34.84
N ARG A 59 6.53 2.13 34.24
CA ARG A 59 7.46 3.00 34.96
C ARG A 59 6.66 4.01 35.79
N PRO A 60 6.79 4.03 37.13
CA PRO A 60 6.11 5.02 37.95
C PRO A 60 6.61 6.42 37.59
N VAL A 61 5.70 7.39 37.58
CA VAL A 61 6.05 8.80 37.43
C VAL A 61 6.65 9.22 38.76
N GLU A 62 7.93 9.54 38.78
CA GLU A 62 8.56 10.16 39.96
C GLU A 62 7.95 11.57 40.12
N GLU A 63 7.35 11.83 41.29
CA GLU A 63 6.78 13.12 41.69
C GLU A 63 7.86 14.16 42.01
#